data_AF-A0A378F4P1-F1
#
_entry.id   AF-A0A378F4P1-F1
#
_cell.length_a   1.000
_cell.length_b   1.000
_cell.length_c   1.000
_cell.angle_alpha   90.00
_cell.angle_beta   90.00
_cell.angle_gamma   90.00
#
_symmetry.space_group_name_H-M   'P 1'
#
loop_
_entity.id
_entity.type
_entity.pdbx_description
1 polymer ?
#
loop_
_entity_poly.entity_id
_entity_poly.type
_entity_poly.pdbx_seq_one_letter_code
_entity_poly.pdbx_strand_id
1 'polypeptide(L)' 'MQKLINAVQNYAWGSHTALTELYGIANPDNLPMAELWMGAHPKSSSQILAADGQPRSLREVIDADKAALLGDKVAARFG' A
#
# COMPACT_ATOMS: atom_id res chain seq x y z
N MET A 1 12.83 4.53 -7.93
CA MET A 1 11.41 4.20 -8.15
C MET A 1 11.12 2.88 -7.46
N GLN A 2 9.96 2.71 -6.85
CA GLN A 2 9.57 1.51 -6.09
C GLN A 2 8.21 1.02 -6.58
N LYS A 3 8.08 -0.26 -6.95
CA LYS A 3 6.77 -0.87 -7.25
C LYS A 3 6.08 -1.20 -5.92
N LEU A 4 4.86 -0.72 -5.73
CA LEU A 4 4.09 -0.97 -4.51
C LEU A 4 3.38 -2.33 -4.55
N ILE A 5 3.38 -3.00 -3.41
CA ILE A 5 2.48 -4.10 -3.09
C ILE A 5 1.42 -3.51 -2.16
N ASN A 6 0.17 -3.48 -2.64
CA ASN A 6 -0.92 -2.73 -2.00
C ASN A 6 -1.92 -3.67 -1.35
N ALA A 7 -2.52 -3.21 -0.26
CA ALA A 7 -3.55 -3.97 0.43
C ALA A 7 -4.92 -3.72 -0.21
N VAL A 8 -5.71 -4.77 -0.35
CA VAL A 8 -7.14 -4.68 -0.67
C VAL A 8 -7.92 -4.88 0.62
N GLN A 9 -8.77 -3.93 0.98
CA GLN A 9 -9.66 -4.06 2.14
C GLN A 9 -10.96 -4.74 1.70
N ASN A 10 -11.27 -5.89 2.31
CA ASN A 10 -12.42 -6.70 1.95
C ASN A 10 -13.69 -6.34 2.76
N TYR A 11 -14.04 -5.05 2.79
CA TYR A 11 -15.25 -4.62 3.49
C TYR A 11 -16.52 -5.11 2.78
N ALA A 12 -17.56 -5.40 3.56
CA ALA A 12 -18.80 -6.02 3.07
C ALA A 12 -19.53 -5.24 1.96
N TRP A 13 -19.27 -3.93 1.84
CA TRP A 13 -19.86 -3.07 0.80
C TRP A 13 -19.06 -3.03 -0.50
N GLY A 14 -17.91 -3.71 -0.57
CA GLY A 14 -17.03 -3.70 -1.72
C GLY A 14 -17.59 -4.43 -2.94
N SER A 15 -17.10 -4.06 -4.13
CA SER A 15 -17.42 -4.76 -5.36
C SER A 15 -16.64 -6.07 -5.46
N HIS A 16 -17.28 -7.14 -5.93
CA HIS A 16 -16.64 -8.43 -6.13
C HIS A 16 -15.79 -8.50 -7.41
N THR A 17 -16.06 -7.64 -8.41
CA THR A 17 -15.45 -7.78 -9.74
C THR A 17 -14.73 -6.53 -10.23
N ALA A 18 -15.03 -5.33 -9.72
CA ALA A 18 -14.53 -4.08 -10.30
C ALA A 18 -13.00 -4.02 -10.45
N LEU A 19 -12.25 -4.42 -9.41
CA LEU A 19 -10.78 -4.43 -9.47
C LEU A 19 -10.22 -5.54 -10.37
N THR A 20 -10.95 -6.66 -10.51
CA THR A 20 -10.58 -7.75 -11.42
C THR A 20 -10.79 -7.33 -12.87
N GLU A 21 -11.94 -6.74 -13.19
CA GLU A 21 -12.28 -6.31 -14.55
C GLU A 21 -11.38 -5.16 -15.03
N LEU A 22 -11.14 -4.16 -14.17
CA LEU A 22 -10.37 -2.97 -14.54
C LEU A 22 -8.86 -3.22 -14.59
N TYR A 23 -8.34 -4.03 -13.66
CA TYR A 23 -6.90 -4.12 -13.43
C TYR A 23 -6.35 -5.55 -13.43
N GLY A 24 -7.20 -6.55 -13.62
CA GLY A 24 -6.79 -7.96 -13.57
C GLY A 24 -6.39 -8.44 -12.18
N ILE A 25 -6.82 -7.77 -11.10
CA ILE A 25 -6.52 -8.23 -9.73
C ILE A 25 -7.26 -9.54 -9.46
N ALA A 26 -6.52 -10.57 -9.07
CA ALA A 26 -7.08 -11.88 -8.77
C ALA A 26 -7.98 -11.83 -7.53
N ASN A 27 -9.16 -12.44 -7.63
CA ASN A 27 -10.10 -12.61 -6.52
C ASN A 27 -10.67 -14.04 -6.51
N PRO A 28 -9.82 -15.07 -6.33
CA PRO A 28 -10.24 -16.48 -6.46
C PRO A 28 -11.29 -16.89 -5.43
N ASP A 29 -11.27 -16.28 -4.25
CA ASP A 29 -12.20 -16.55 -3.15
C ASP A 29 -13.48 -15.70 -3.24
N ASN A 30 -13.63 -14.89 -4.30
CA ASN A 30 -14.78 -14.03 -4.56
C ASN A 30 -15.14 -13.14 -3.34
N LEU A 31 -14.13 -12.51 -2.72
CA LEU A 31 -14.34 -11.57 -1.61
C LEU A 31 -14.79 -10.19 -2.14
N PRO A 32 -15.60 -9.42 -1.39
CA PRO A 32 -15.86 -8.03 -1.77
C PRO A 32 -14.53 -7.25 -1.69
N MET A 33 -14.20 -6.46 -2.70
CA MET A 33 -12.99 -5.63 -2.76
C MET A 33 -13.41 -4.17 -2.73
N ALA A 34 -13.34 -3.58 -1.54
CA ALA A 34 -13.90 -2.25 -1.28
C ALA A 34 -12.91 -1.14 -1.59
N GLU A 35 -11.68 -1.28 -1.11
CA GLU A 35 -10.66 -0.24 -1.20
C GLU A 35 -9.30 -0.85 -1.54
N LEU A 36 -8.60 -0.27 -2.51
CA LEU A 36 -7.18 -0.57 -2.80
C LEU A 36 -6.32 0.53 -2.17
N TRP A 37 -5.58 0.19 -1.11
CA TRP A 37 -4.81 1.17 -0.35
C TRP A 37 -3.39 1.31 -0.89
N MET A 38 -3.04 2.55 -1.23
CA MET A 38 -1.71 2.96 -1.68
C MET A 38 -1.15 4.00 -0.71
N GLY A 39 -0.31 3.59 0.23
CA GLY A 39 0.30 4.52 1.18
C GLY A 39 0.82 3.86 2.46
N ALA A 40 1.08 4.69 3.47
CA ALA A 40 1.76 4.31 4.71
C ALA A 40 0.83 4.30 5.94
N HIS A 41 -0.44 3.94 5.75
CA HIS A 41 -1.42 3.91 6.84
C HIS A 41 -1.05 2.84 7.88
N PRO A 42 -1.04 3.15 9.20
CA PRO A 42 -0.52 2.25 10.23
C PRO A 42 -1.26 0.90 10.34
N LYS A 43 -2.56 0.86 10.02
CA LYS A 43 -3.34 -0.38 10.05
C LYS A 43 -3.04 -1.33 8.88
N SER A 44 -2.53 -0.83 7.75
CA SER A 44 -2.33 -1.62 6.54
C SER A 44 -1.48 -0.84 5.54
N SER A 45 -0.20 -0.67 5.83
CA SER A 45 0.74 0.01 4.94
C SER A 45 0.96 -0.81 3.67
N SER A 46 1.07 -0.15 2.52
CA SER A 46 1.69 -0.74 1.33
C SER A 46 3.10 -1.22 1.67
N GLN A 47 3.61 -2.16 0.88
CA GLN A 47 4.96 -2.67 0.97
C GLN A 47 5.76 -2.35 -0.28
N ILE A 48 7.09 -2.32 -0.13
CA ILE A 48 8.06 -2.26 -1.23
C ILE A 48 9.01 -3.45 -1.14
N LEU A 49 9.59 -3.86 -2.26
CA LEU A 49 10.67 -4.85 -2.24
C LEU A 49 11.98 -4.15 -1.87
N ALA A 50 12.61 -4.59 -0.78
CA ALA A 50 13.95 -4.13 -0.42
C ALA A 50 15.01 -4.74 -1.34
N ALA A 51 16.26 -4.28 -1.21
CA ALA A 51 17.37 -4.73 -2.04
C ALA A 51 17.66 -6.24 -1.93
N ASP A 52 17.28 -6.85 -0.80
CA ASP A 52 17.33 -8.30 -0.55
C ASP A 52 16.15 -9.08 -1.16
N GLY A 53 15.26 -8.39 -1.88
CA GLY A 53 14.04 -8.95 -2.49
C GLY A 53 12.91 -9.21 -1.51
N GLN A 54 13.07 -8.89 -0.22
CA GLN A 54 12.02 -9.11 0.79
C GLN A 54 11.06 -7.91 0.86
N PRO A 55 9.74 -8.16 1.01
CA PRO A 55 8.79 -7.09 1.21
C PRO A 55 9.02 -6.40 2.56
N ARG A 56 9.03 -5.08 2.56
CA ARG A 56 9.10 -4.24 3.76
C ARG A 56 7.98 -3.22 3.77
N SER A 57 7.48 -2.89 4.97
CA SER A 57 6.45 -1.88 5.14
C SER A 57 6.93 -0.52 4.64
N LEU A 58 6.18 0.11 3.74
CA LEU A 58 6.49 1.46 3.26
C LEU A 58 6.54 2.45 4.43
N ARG A 59 5.65 2.30 5.42
CA ARG A 59 5.66 3.11 6.64
C ARG A 59 6.98 2.99 7.40
N GLU A 60 7.46 1.78 7.64
CA GLU A 60 8.73 1.55 8.37
C GLU A 60 9.92 2.11 7.61
N VAL A 61 9.92 1.97 6.28
CA VAL A 61 10.97 2.53 5.41
C VAL A 61 10.96 4.07 5.48
N ILE A 62 9.78 4.70 5.44
CA ILE A 62 9.64 6.15 5.64
C ILE A 62 10.10 6.56 7.04
N ASP A 63 9.68 5.85 8.08
CA ASP A 63 10.05 6.17 9.47
C ASP A 63 11.57 6.08 9.72
N ALA A 64 12.28 5.22 8.97
CA ALA A 64 13.73 5.09 9.07
C ALA A 64 14.51 6.29 8.51
N ASP A 65 13.98 6.99 7.49
CA ASP A 65 14.57 8.22 6.96
C ASP A 65 13.52 9.14 6.30
N LYS A 66 12.80 9.89 7.14
CA LYS A 66 11.69 10.74 6.73
C LYS A 66 12.13 11.89 5.84
N ALA A 67 13.24 12.52 6.17
CA ALA A 67 13.74 13.67 5.42
C ALA A 67 14.13 13.24 3.99
N ALA A 68 14.80 12.09 3.83
CA ALA A 68 15.16 11.60 2.51
C ALA A 68 13.95 11.19 1.66
N LEU A 69 12.92 10.58 2.28
CA LEU A 69 11.80 9.99 1.53
C LEU A 69 10.61 10.93 1.33
N LEU A 70 10.34 11.80 2.30
CA LEU A 70 9.23 12.77 2.22
C LEU A 70 9.71 14.18 1.83
N GLY A 71 11.01 14.43 1.97
CA GLY A 71 11.59 15.78 1.87
C GLY A 71 11.40 16.58 3.16
N ASP A 72 12.33 17.50 3.43
CA ASP A 72 12.40 18.27 4.68
C ASP A 72 11.08 18.97 5.04
N LYS A 73 10.38 19.55 4.06
CA LYS A 73 9.15 20.31 4.30
C LYS A 73 8.00 19.43 4.81
N VAL A 74 7.85 18.23 4.23
CA VAL A 74 6.77 17.31 4.61
C VAL A 74 7.12 16.65 5.93
N ALA A 75 8.35 16.16 6.08
CA ALA A 75 8.85 15.58 7.32
C ALA A 75 8.75 16.56 8.51
N ALA A 76 9.12 17.84 8.32
CA ALA A 76 9.02 18.83 9.39
C ALA A 76 7.57 19.19 9.75
N ARG A 77 6.65 19.15 8.79
CA ARG A 77 5.25 19.55 9.02
C ARG A 77 4.36 18.40 9.51
N PHE A 78 4.63 17.17 9.08
CA PHE A 78 3.75 16.01 9.30
C PHE A 78 4.44 14.77 9.89
N GLY A 79 5.77 14.66 9.77
CA GLY A 79 6.56 13.55 10.32
C GLY A 79 6.54 12.32 9.45
#